data_AF-A0A9X7M0U2-F1
#
_entry.id   AF-A0A9X7M0U2-F1
#
_cell.length_a   1.000
_cell.length_b   1.000
_cell.length_c   1.000
_cell.angle_alpha   90.00
_cell.angle_beta   90.00
_cell.angle_gamma   90.00
#
_symmetry.space_group_name_H-M   'P 1'
#
loop_
_entity.id
_entity.type
_entity.pdbx_description
1 polymer ?
#
loop_
_entity_poly.entity_id
_entity_poly.type
_entity_poly.pdbx_seq_one_letter_code
_entity_poly.pdbx_strand_id
1 'polypeptide(L)'
;MKERKVLASFSDEERDKAMKKYQIISPYLEGQVPLHKIAVHSNYSIRTMRYWLKHYRDNGLVGLLAKQRRDKGDMELDEKVRAIVKKLFLTNKNLSLAAIHRKTITWCKENKQS
;
A
#
# COMPACT_ATOMS: atom_id res chain seq x y z
N MET A 1 17.17 12.80 -14.33
CA MET A 1 17.85 11.51 -14.05
C MET A 1 17.21 10.92 -12.80
N LYS A 2 16.64 9.71 -12.84
CA LYS A 2 15.96 9.14 -11.65
C LYS A 2 17.04 8.65 -10.68
N GLU A 3 17.10 9.22 -9.49
CA GLU A 3 18.06 8.85 -8.44
C GLU A 3 18.00 7.34 -8.18
N ARG A 4 19.12 6.62 -8.37
CA ARG A 4 19.21 5.21 -8.02
C ARG A 4 19.31 5.12 -6.50
N LYS A 5 18.19 4.80 -5.84
CA LYS A 5 18.19 4.51 -4.41
C LYS A 5 19.06 3.27 -4.15
N VAL A 6 19.88 3.33 -3.10
CA VAL A 6 20.81 2.25 -2.72
C VAL A 6 20.16 1.41 -1.62
N LEU A 7 20.31 0.08 -1.66
CA LEU A 7 19.76 -0.82 -0.63
C LEU A 7 20.14 -0.45 0.81
N ALA A 8 21.37 0.02 1.00
CA ALA A 8 21.90 0.43 2.30
C ALA A 8 21.20 1.65 2.90
N SER A 9 20.45 2.43 2.11
CA SER A 9 19.71 3.59 2.61
C SER A 9 18.33 3.25 3.19
N PHE A 10 17.98 1.96 3.28
CA PHE A 10 16.68 1.48 3.79
C PHE A 10 16.84 0.76 5.13
N SER A 11 15.77 0.75 5.93
CA SER A 11 15.78 0.07 7.22
C SER A 11 16.00 -1.44 7.07
N ASP A 12 16.47 -2.09 8.12
CA ASP A 12 16.64 -3.54 8.12
C ASP A 12 15.32 -4.26 7.83
N GLU A 13 14.19 -3.77 8.38
CA GLU A 13 12.88 -4.36 8.12
C GLU A 13 12.44 -4.23 6.66
N GLU A 14 12.80 -3.14 5.99
CA GLU A 14 12.53 -2.93 4.57
C GLU A 14 13.37 -3.88 3.71
N ARG A 15 14.66 -4.01 4.04
CA ARG A 15 15.59 -4.93 3.37
C ARG A 15 15.14 -6.39 3.54
N ASP A 16 14.73 -6.79 4.74
CA ASP A 16 14.19 -8.12 5.02
C ASP A 16 12.94 -8.43 4.21
N LYS A 17 12.02 -7.46 4.09
CA LYS A 17 10.82 -7.61 3.26
C LYS A 17 11.17 -7.76 1.78
N ALA A 18 12.16 -7.02 1.28
CA ALA A 18 12.64 -7.18 -0.08
C ALA A 18 13.29 -8.56 -0.29
N MET A 19 14.07 -9.04 0.69
CA MET A 19 14.72 -10.33 0.63
C MET A 19 13.70 -11.49 0.65
N LYS A 20 12.66 -11.42 1.48
CA LYS A 20 11.55 -12.39 1.48
C LYS A 20 10.85 -12.48 0.12
N LYS A 21 10.65 -11.34 -0.56
CA LYS A 21 10.11 -11.33 -1.93
C LYS A 21 11.08 -11.93 -2.94
N TYR A 22 12.37 -11.66 -2.79
CA TYR A 22 13.41 -12.24 -3.64
C TYR A 22 13.41 -13.77 -3.55
N GLN A 23 13.38 -14.32 -2.33
CA GLN A 23 13.32 -15.77 -2.10
C GLN A 23 12.12 -16.45 -2.78
N ILE A 24 11.00 -15.74 -2.92
CA ILE A 24 9.83 -16.26 -3.63
C ILE A 24 10.06 -16.33 -5.14
N ILE A 25 10.73 -15.33 -5.73
CA ILE A 25 10.90 -15.24 -7.19
C ILE A 25 12.23 -15.83 -7.68
N SER A 26 13.20 -16.09 -6.80
CA SER A 26 14.52 -16.61 -7.16
C SER A 26 14.44 -17.96 -7.90
N PRO A 27 13.57 -18.92 -7.54
CA PRO A 27 13.48 -20.18 -8.30
C PRO A 27 13.05 -19.99 -9.75
N TYR A 28 12.29 -18.92 -10.06
CA TYR A 28 11.95 -18.57 -11.45
C TYR A 28 13.10 -17.86 -12.16
N LEU A 29 13.83 -16.99 -11.45
CA LEU A 29 15.01 -16.31 -12.00
C LEU A 29 16.13 -17.29 -12.34
N GLU A 30 16.28 -18.34 -11.53
CA GLU A 30 17.24 -19.44 -11.72
C GLU A 30 16.75 -20.49 -12.74
N GLY A 31 15.55 -20.32 -13.30
CA GLY A 31 14.99 -21.24 -14.31
C GLY A 31 14.51 -22.58 -13.77
N GLN A 32 14.48 -22.78 -12.45
CA GLN A 32 14.13 -24.04 -11.81
C GLN A 32 12.62 -24.28 -11.77
N VAL A 33 11.83 -23.23 -11.50
CA VAL A 33 10.39 -23.36 -11.29
C VAL A 33 9.62 -22.36 -12.16
N PRO A 34 8.65 -22.81 -12.97
CA PRO A 34 7.76 -21.92 -13.70
C PRO A 34 6.96 -21.00 -12.78
N LEU A 35 6.77 -19.73 -13.19
CA LEU A 35 6.13 -18.71 -12.37
C LEU A 35 4.72 -19.09 -11.88
N HIS A 36 3.95 -19.83 -12.68
CA HIS A 36 2.61 -20.28 -12.29
C HIS A 36 2.65 -21.28 -11.12
N LYS A 37 3.66 -22.15 -11.06
CA LYS A 37 3.83 -23.08 -9.92
C LYS A 37 4.20 -22.33 -8.67
N ILE A 38 5.09 -21.33 -8.75
CA ILE A 38 5.41 -20.47 -7.61
C ILE A 38 4.15 -19.77 -7.09
N ALA A 39 3.33 -19.21 -7.99
CA ALA A 39 2.10 -18.52 -7.61
C ALA A 39 1.11 -19.42 -6.88
N VAL A 40 0.90 -20.66 -7.34
CA VAL A 40 0.01 -21.63 -6.69
C VAL A 40 0.45 -21.96 -5.26
N HIS A 41 1.76 -22.05 -5.01
CA HIS A 41 2.31 -22.37 -3.68
C HIS A 41 2.56 -21.14 -2.80
N SER A 42 2.23 -19.95 -3.30
CA SER A 42 2.42 -18.68 -2.58
C SER A 42 1.08 -18.01 -2.32
N ASN A 43 1.06 -17.09 -1.35
CA ASN A 43 -0.12 -16.24 -1.12
C ASN A 43 -0.21 -15.06 -2.13
N TYR A 44 0.57 -15.07 -3.22
CA TYR A 44 0.64 -13.96 -4.18
C TYR A 44 0.20 -14.37 -5.58
N SER A 45 -0.57 -13.50 -6.23
CA SER A 45 -0.99 -13.71 -7.62
C SER A 45 0.19 -13.71 -8.59
N ILE A 46 0.05 -14.40 -9.73
CA ILE A 46 1.01 -14.35 -10.85
C ILE A 46 1.27 -12.90 -11.28
N ARG A 47 0.25 -12.04 -11.27
CA ARG A 47 0.37 -10.61 -11.60
C ARG A 47 1.33 -9.90 -10.65
N THR A 48 1.22 -10.16 -9.35
CA THR A 48 2.12 -9.61 -8.33
C THR A 48 3.56 -10.06 -8.55
N MET A 49 3.76 -11.34 -8.90
CA MET A 49 5.10 -11.86 -9.17
C MET A 49 5.71 -11.26 -10.45
N ARG A 50 4.94 -11.14 -11.53
CA ARG A 50 5.39 -10.45 -12.76
C ARG A 50 5.79 -9.01 -12.49
N TYR A 51 5.01 -8.32 -11.63
CA TYR A 51 5.33 -6.98 -11.17
C TYR A 51 6.68 -6.94 -10.44
N TRP A 52 6.91 -7.85 -9.48
CA TRP A 52 8.20 -7.96 -8.79
C TRP A 52 9.36 -8.27 -9.73
N LEU A 53 9.20 -9.22 -10.66
CA LEU A 53 10.23 -9.57 -11.64
C LEU A 53 10.64 -8.39 -12.51
N LYS A 54 9.65 -7.64 -13.02
CA LYS A 54 9.92 -6.43 -13.79
C LYS A 54 10.73 -5.43 -12.97
N HIS A 55 10.28 -5.14 -11.76
CA HIS A 55 10.95 -4.16 -10.89
C HIS A 55 12.36 -4.61 -10.46
N TYR A 56 12.54 -5.91 -10.22
CA TYR A 56 13.84 -6.49 -9.90
C TYR A 56 14.81 -6.41 -11.08
N ARG A 57 14.36 -6.69 -12.30
CA ARG A 57 15.21 -6.54 -13.50
C ARG A 57 15.65 -5.09 -13.72
N ASP A 58 14.77 -4.14 -13.44
CA ASP A 58 15.04 -2.71 -13.64
C ASP A 58 15.90 -2.10 -12.51
N ASN A 59 15.78 -2.58 -11.27
CA ASN A 59 16.33 -1.91 -10.07
C ASN A 59 17.01 -2.85 -9.05
N GLY A 60 17.18 -4.14 -9.35
CA GLY A 60 17.65 -5.15 -8.41
C GLY A 60 16.74 -5.30 -7.19
N LEU A 61 17.31 -5.68 -6.05
CA LEU A 61 16.61 -5.83 -4.76
C LEU A 61 15.87 -4.55 -4.31
N VAL A 62 16.36 -3.36 -4.70
CA VAL A 62 15.68 -2.09 -4.44
C VAL A 62 14.28 -2.07 -5.06
N GLY A 63 14.11 -2.72 -6.23
CA GLY A 63 12.81 -2.86 -6.89
C GLY A 63 11.78 -3.70 -6.13
N LEU A 64 12.24 -4.51 -5.17
CA LEU A 64 11.37 -5.36 -4.34
C LEU A 64 10.98 -4.70 -3.02
N LEU A 65 11.56 -3.55 -2.68
CA LEU A 65 11.18 -2.80 -1.49
C LEU A 65 9.70 -2.43 -1.53
N ALA A 66 9.07 -2.34 -0.35
CA ALA A 66 7.69 -1.91 -0.26
C ALA A 66 7.58 -0.47 -0.80
N LYS A 67 6.80 -0.28 -1.86
CA LYS A 67 6.51 1.07 -2.33
C LYS A 67 5.68 1.75 -1.26
N GLN A 68 6.26 2.74 -0.57
CA GLN A 68 5.48 3.71 0.20
C GLN A 68 4.42 4.26 -0.74
N ARG A 69 3.15 4.07 -0.42
CA ARG A 69 2.08 4.69 -1.20
C ARG A 69 2.25 6.21 -1.06
N ARG A 70 2.16 6.95 -2.17
CA ARG A 70 2.32 8.41 -2.16
C ARG A 70 1.30 9.09 -1.23
N ASP A 71 0.13 8.50 -1.07
CA ASP A 71 -0.96 8.99 -0.23
C ASP A 71 -0.87 8.58 1.25
N LYS A 72 0.24 7.96 1.68
CA LYS A 72 0.42 7.55 3.07
C LYS A 72 0.73 8.79 3.94
N GLY A 73 -0.33 9.52 4.29
CA GLY A 73 -0.28 10.77 5.05
C GLY A 73 -1.09 11.89 4.38
N ASP A 74 -1.16 11.87 3.05
CA ASP A 74 -1.82 12.90 2.22
C ASP A 74 -3.32 12.64 2.00
N MET A 75 -4.01 11.93 2.89
CA MET A 75 -5.47 12.11 2.92
C MET A 75 -5.73 13.46 3.58
N GLU A 76 -5.55 14.52 2.79
CA GLU A 76 -5.90 15.90 3.13
C GLU A 76 -7.43 15.97 3.22
N LEU A 77 -7.96 15.48 4.33
CA LEU A 77 -9.34 15.70 4.69
C LEU A 77 -9.45 17.15 5.15
N ASP A 78 -10.34 17.91 4.49
CA ASP A 78 -10.72 19.24 4.92
C ASP A 78 -10.99 19.24 6.42
N GLU A 79 -10.41 20.21 7.13
CA GLU A 79 -10.48 20.30 8.58
C GLU A 79 -11.94 20.39 9.06
N LYS A 80 -12.84 20.96 8.24
CA LYS A 80 -14.27 20.97 8.53
C LYS A 80 -14.89 19.56 8.54
N VAL A 81 -14.48 18.70 7.60
CA VAL A 81 -14.90 17.29 7.54
C VAL A 81 -14.35 16.53 8.75
N ARG A 82 -13.09 16.81 9.15
CA ARG A 82 -12.49 16.22 10.35
C ARG A 82 -13.26 16.61 11.62
N ALA A 83 -13.61 17.90 11.73
CA ALA A 83 -14.35 18.43 12.87
C ALA A 83 -15.74 17.80 13.01
N ILE A 84 -16.49 17.61 11.91
CA ILE A 84 -17.81 16.99 11.98
C ILE A 84 -17.74 15.49 12.34
N VAL A 85 -16.76 14.76 11.79
CA VAL A 85 -16.56 13.34 12.15
C VAL A 85 -16.24 13.21 13.63
N LYS A 86 -15.33 14.04 14.16
CA LYS A 86 -15.02 14.08 15.60
C LYS A 86 -16.24 14.44 16.43
N LYS A 87 -17.01 15.46 16.04
CA LYS A 87 -18.23 15.86 16.75
C LYS A 87 -19.25 14.73 16.80
N LEU A 88 -19.52 14.07 15.68
CA LEU A 88 -20.47 12.94 15.60
C LEU A 88 -20.04 11.76 16.47
N PHE A 89 -18.75 11.44 16.47
CA PHE A 89 -18.18 10.38 17.30
C PHE A 89 -18.28 10.70 18.80
N LEU A 90 -17.97 11.94 19.20
CA LEU A 90 -18.00 12.36 20.60
C LEU A 90 -19.42 12.56 21.15
N THR A 91 -20.37 12.98 20.31
CA THR A 91 -21.74 13.28 20.73
C THR A 91 -22.54 12.01 21.06
N ASN A 92 -22.19 10.86 20.46
CA ASN A 92 -23.00 9.66 20.64
C ASN A 92 -22.14 8.39 20.53
N LYS A 93 -21.77 7.83 21.69
CA LYS A 93 -20.95 6.61 21.79
C LYS A 93 -21.59 5.37 21.14
N ASN A 94 -22.90 5.39 20.88
CA ASN A 94 -23.65 4.28 20.30
C ASN A 94 -23.87 4.38 18.78
N LEU A 95 -23.33 5.42 18.12
CA LEU A 95 -23.43 5.51 16.66
C LEU A 95 -22.50 4.50 16.00
N SER A 96 -23.06 3.65 15.14
CA SER A 96 -22.25 2.79 14.30
C SER A 96 -21.43 3.60 13.30
N LEU A 97 -20.29 3.05 12.87
CA LEU A 97 -19.43 3.65 11.85
C LEU A 97 -20.22 4.00 10.57
N ALA A 98 -21.17 3.14 10.18
CA ALA A 98 -22.03 3.37 9.03
C ALA A 98 -22.96 4.59 9.21
N ALA A 99 -23.46 4.84 10.43
CA ALA A 99 -24.28 6.00 10.72
C ALA A 99 -23.47 7.30 10.69
N ILE A 100 -22.25 7.28 11.23
CA ILE A 100 -21.30 8.41 11.16
C ILE A 100 -20.96 8.73 9.70
N HIS A 101 -20.66 7.70 8.90
CA HIS A 101 -20.36 7.85 7.47
C HIS A 101 -21.53 8.48 6.70
N ARG A 102 -22.76 7.99 6.88
CA ARG A 102 -23.96 8.57 6.24
C ARG A 102 -24.15 10.03 6.61
N LYS A 103 -24.07 10.37 7.90
CA LYS A 103 -24.22 11.76 8.38
C LYS A 103 -23.11 12.67 7.83
N THR A 104 -21.88 12.16 7.76
CA THR A 104 -20.74 12.90 7.17
C THR A 104 -20.97 13.16 5.68
N ILE A 105 -21.47 12.18 4.92
CA ILE A 105 -21.82 12.37 3.50
C ILE A 105 -22.91 13.42 3.34
N THR A 106 -23.98 13.37 4.14
CA THR A 106 -25.06 14.36 4.10
C THR A 106 -24.50 15.76 4.34
N TRP A 107 -23.73 15.93 5.41
CA TRP A 107 -23.10 17.22 5.74
C TRP A 107 -22.18 17.72 4.61
N CYS A 108 -21.34 16.86 4.04
CA CYS A 108 -20.48 17.22 2.91
C CYS A 108 -21.27 17.62 1.66
N LYS A 109 -22.46 17.06 1.42
CA LYS A 109 -23.31 17.46 0.28
C LYS A 109 -23.92 18.84 0.50
N GLU A 110 -24.35 19.13 1.72
CA GLU A 110 -24.95 20.41 2.11
C GLU A 110 -23.92 21.55 2.15
N ASN A 111 -22.65 21.24 2.45
CA ASN A 111 -21.58 22.23 2.64
C ASN A 111 -20.58 22.29 1.46
N LYS A 112 -20.96 21.77 0.29
CA LYS A 112 -20.15 21.76 -0.95
C LYS A 112 -20.20 23.08 -1.76
N GLN A 113 -20.80 24.13 -1.22
CA GLN A 113 -20.84 25.47 -1.82
C GLN A 113 -20.04 26.46 -0.96
N SER A 114 -18.73 26.53 -1.20
CA SER A 114 -17.87 27.70 -0.99
C SER A 114 -16.52 27.43 -1.63
#